data_AF-A0A7L3YLX4-F1
#
_entry.id   AF-A0A7L3YLX4-F1
#
_cell.length_a   1.000
_cell.length_b   1.000
_cell.length_c   1.000
_cell.angle_alpha   90.00
_cell.angle_beta   90.00
_cell.angle_gamma   90.00
#
_symmetry.space_group_name_H-M   'P 1'
#
loop_
_entity.id
_entity.type
_entity.pdbx_description
1 polymer ?
#
loop_
_entity_poly.entity_id
_entity_poly.type
_entity_poly.pdbx_seq_one_letter_code
_entity_poly.pdbx_strand_id
1 'polypeptide(L)'
;ELDALCRGQVHQGVCLEATPLRFKSLEEAEKPDLRDEENPNRQLIWLVLEQIQDPMNLGALLRSAYFLGVDRVVTSQRNSCPLTPTVSKASSGVMEVFDVYSTDDLRSFLKAKSAEGWEVVGTVSKPEDVEDVPVISCLEFQWNKPVIIVIGSEGDGLSLETQLLCHQMLAIPPGRALHPGIESLNVSVATGILLHSICSQKLRHGD
;
A
#
# COMPACT_ATOMS: atom_id res chain seq x y z
N GLU A 1 18.37 -29.34 17.64
CA GLU A 1 18.65 -28.08 18.35
C GLU A 1 17.95 -26.90 17.67
N LEU A 2 18.21 -26.65 16.38
CA LEU A 2 17.51 -25.62 15.60
C LEU A 2 15.98 -25.75 15.60
N ASP A 3 15.43 -26.96 15.47
CA ASP A 3 13.97 -27.18 15.56
C ASP A 3 13.36 -26.71 16.88
N ALA A 4 14.10 -26.86 17.98
CA ALA A 4 13.64 -26.42 19.29
C ALA A 4 13.68 -24.89 19.40
N LEU A 5 14.76 -24.26 18.92
CA LEU A 5 14.91 -22.80 18.87
C LEU A 5 13.83 -22.15 17.98
N CYS A 6 13.52 -22.77 16.85
CA CYS A 6 12.54 -22.26 15.88
C CYS A 6 11.11 -22.76 16.12
N ARG A 7 10.83 -23.45 17.24
CA ARG A 7 9.49 -23.99 17.59
C ARG A 7 8.87 -24.82 16.45
N GLY A 8 9.68 -25.62 15.77
CA GLY A 8 9.26 -26.46 14.63
C GLY A 8 8.97 -25.70 13.33
N GLN A 9 9.26 -24.39 13.25
CA GLN A 9 9.18 -23.64 12.00
C GLN A 9 10.36 -23.96 11.08
N VAL A 10 10.15 -23.81 9.78
CA VAL A 10 11.15 -24.10 8.74
C VAL A 10 12.34 -23.14 8.88
N HIS A 11 13.51 -23.68 9.26
CA HIS A 11 14.74 -22.89 9.50
C HIS A 11 15.79 -23.01 8.39
N GLN A 12 15.66 -23.97 7.47
CA GLN A 12 16.58 -24.17 6.34
C GLN A 12 18.08 -24.25 6.74
N GLY A 13 18.36 -24.75 7.94
CA GLY A 13 19.73 -24.91 8.48
C GLY A 13 20.34 -23.68 9.16
N VAL A 14 19.63 -22.55 9.28
CA VAL A 14 20.14 -21.32 9.91
C VAL A 14 19.12 -20.75 10.92
N CYS A 15 19.61 -20.19 12.03
CA CYS A 15 18.79 -19.45 12.99
C CYS A 15 19.59 -18.21 13.47
N LEU A 16 18.89 -17.09 13.64
CA LEU A 16 19.46 -15.82 14.08
C LEU A 16 18.56 -15.22 15.17
N GLU A 17 19.17 -14.68 16.21
CA GLU A 17 18.47 -13.81 17.16
C GLU A 17 18.50 -12.38 16.63
N ALA A 18 17.34 -11.74 16.56
CA ALA A 18 17.17 -10.41 15.98
C ALA A 18 16.20 -9.56 16.80
N THR A 19 16.35 -8.25 16.72
CA THR A 19 15.39 -7.31 17.29
C THR A 19 14.06 -7.35 16.52
N PRO A 20 12.91 -7.12 17.18
CA PRO A 20 11.62 -7.14 16.51
C PRO A 20 11.51 -6.00 15.50
N LEU A 21 10.95 -6.31 14.33
CA LEU A 21 10.54 -5.32 13.35
C LEU A 21 9.31 -4.58 13.86
N ARG A 22 9.32 -3.24 13.76
CA ARG A 22 8.25 -2.37 14.25
C ARG A 22 7.87 -1.39 13.16
N PHE A 23 6.60 -0.96 13.19
CA PHE A 23 6.22 0.21 12.42
C PHE A 23 7.02 1.42 12.89
N LYS A 24 7.48 2.21 11.92
CA LYS A 24 8.09 3.52 12.17
C LYS A 24 7.01 4.59 12.27
N SER A 25 7.38 5.72 12.86
CA SER A 25 6.48 6.87 13.04
C SER A 25 6.22 7.59 11.71
N LEU A 26 5.04 8.20 11.55
CA LEU A 26 4.70 8.93 10.33
C LEU A 26 5.67 10.10 10.09
N GLU A 27 6.14 10.74 11.15
CA GLU A 27 7.15 11.80 11.12
C GLU A 27 8.49 11.34 10.52
N GLU A 28 8.83 10.05 10.64
CA GLU A 28 9.98 9.48 9.94
C GLU A 28 9.71 9.26 8.45
N ALA A 29 8.47 8.96 8.06
CA ALA A 29 8.10 8.74 6.67
C ALA A 29 8.26 10.00 5.82
N GLU A 30 7.98 11.16 6.43
CA GLU A 30 8.02 12.48 5.80
C GLU A 30 9.42 13.08 5.66
N LYS A 31 10.43 12.46 6.28
CA LYS A 31 11.81 12.90 6.10
C LYS A 31 12.25 12.57 4.66
N PRO A 32 12.81 13.55 3.93
CA PRO A 32 13.38 13.28 2.61
C PRO A 32 14.49 12.24 2.75
N ASP A 33 14.51 11.26 1.83
CA ASP A 33 15.67 10.38 1.72
C ASP A 33 16.71 10.96 0.75
N LEU A 34 17.90 10.37 0.73
CA LEU A 34 19.02 10.85 -0.10
C LEU A 34 18.63 11.00 -1.59
N ARG A 35 17.71 10.17 -2.09
CA ARG A 35 17.29 10.22 -3.49
C ARG A 35 16.35 11.39 -3.76
N ASP A 36 15.61 11.84 -2.74
CA ASP A 36 14.74 13.02 -2.83
C ASP A 36 15.59 14.30 -2.85
N GLU A 37 16.72 14.30 -2.13
CA GLU A 37 17.71 15.39 -2.19
C GLU A 37 18.44 15.46 -3.53
N GLU A 38 18.80 14.30 -4.10
CA GLU A 38 19.45 14.20 -5.42
C GLU A 38 18.52 14.57 -6.58
N ASN A 39 17.22 14.34 -6.45
CA ASN A 39 16.22 14.70 -7.45
C ASN A 39 14.94 15.27 -6.80
N PRO A 40 14.89 16.58 -6.53
CA PRO A 40 13.72 17.25 -5.92
C PRO A 40 12.44 17.18 -6.75
N ASN A 41 12.55 16.92 -8.06
CA ASN A 41 11.41 16.81 -8.98
C ASN A 41 10.98 15.36 -9.20
N ARG A 42 11.48 14.43 -8.39
CA ARG A 42 11.14 13.02 -8.51
C ARG A 42 9.65 12.81 -8.22
N GLN A 43 9.02 12.03 -9.10
CA GLN A 43 7.67 11.56 -8.92
C GLN A 43 7.59 10.53 -7.78
N LEU A 44 6.88 10.87 -6.70
CA LEU A 44 6.72 10.03 -5.53
C LEU A 44 5.37 9.30 -5.54
N ILE A 45 5.39 8.04 -5.12
CA ILE A 45 4.21 7.20 -4.93
C ILE A 45 4.25 6.65 -3.52
N TRP A 46 3.22 6.97 -2.73
CA TRP A 46 3.02 6.38 -1.41
C TRP A 46 1.82 5.44 -1.45
N LEU A 47 1.96 4.29 -0.81
CA LEU A 47 0.88 3.33 -0.65
C LEU A 47 0.35 3.42 0.78
N VAL A 48 -0.93 3.70 0.93
CA VAL A 48 -1.61 3.80 2.20
C VAL A 48 -2.56 2.61 2.35
N LEU A 49 -2.46 1.92 3.47
CA LEU A 49 -3.23 0.72 3.79
C LEU A 49 -4.19 1.00 4.95
N GLU A 50 -5.47 1.16 4.65
CA GLU A 50 -6.53 1.35 5.63
C GLU A 50 -7.09 -0.02 6.06
N GLN A 51 -6.84 -0.40 7.31
CA GLN A 51 -7.45 -1.56 7.97
C GLN A 51 -7.23 -2.91 7.26
N ILE A 52 -6.02 -3.14 6.73
CA ILE A 52 -5.61 -4.45 6.20
C ILE A 52 -5.39 -5.41 7.37
N GLN A 53 -6.18 -6.49 7.43
CA GLN A 53 -6.19 -7.39 8.59
C GLN A 53 -5.45 -8.70 8.36
N ASP A 54 -5.41 -9.21 7.12
CA ASP A 54 -4.77 -10.48 6.83
C ASP A 54 -3.23 -10.31 6.70
N PRO A 55 -2.42 -11.01 7.53
CA PRO A 55 -0.97 -10.96 7.42
C PRO A 55 -0.42 -11.44 6.07
N MET A 56 -1.12 -12.35 5.38
CA MET A 56 -0.72 -12.81 4.05
C MET A 56 -0.88 -11.69 3.01
N ASN A 57 -2.01 -10.97 3.05
CA ASN A 57 -2.24 -9.81 2.19
C ASN A 57 -1.24 -8.69 2.50
N LEU A 58 -1.03 -8.34 3.77
CA LEU A 58 -0.07 -7.31 4.15
C LEU A 58 1.34 -7.65 3.61
N GLY A 59 1.81 -8.88 3.79
CA GLY A 59 3.12 -9.27 3.28
C GLY A 59 3.22 -9.20 1.75
N ALA A 60 2.18 -9.65 1.04
CA ALA A 60 2.12 -9.57 -0.43
C ALA A 60 2.06 -8.12 -0.95
N LEU A 61 1.33 -7.24 -0.25
CA LEU A 61 1.27 -5.81 -0.53
C LEU A 61 2.66 -5.16 -0.38
N LEU A 62 3.35 -5.42 0.74
CA LEU A 62 4.71 -4.90 0.98
C LEU A 62 5.68 -5.36 -0.11
N ARG A 63 5.62 -6.64 -0.49
CA ARG A 63 6.47 -7.18 -1.55
C ARG A 63 6.22 -6.51 -2.88
N SER A 64 4.96 -6.32 -3.25
CA SER A 64 4.57 -5.70 -4.52
C SER A 64 4.96 -4.22 -4.53
N ALA A 65 4.71 -3.51 -3.44
CA ALA A 65 5.08 -2.10 -3.26
C ALA A 65 6.58 -1.89 -3.45
N TYR A 66 7.41 -2.67 -2.75
CA TYR A 66 8.87 -2.61 -2.87
C TYR A 66 9.32 -2.90 -4.30
N PHE A 67 8.85 -4.00 -4.88
CA PHE A 67 9.29 -4.44 -6.21
C PHE A 67 8.92 -3.45 -7.33
N LEU A 68 7.74 -2.83 -7.23
CA LEU A 68 7.23 -1.89 -8.24
C LEU A 68 7.71 -0.45 -8.03
N GLY A 69 8.47 -0.18 -6.97
CA GLY A 69 9.07 1.13 -6.73
C GLY A 69 8.14 2.13 -6.05
N VAL A 70 7.29 1.67 -5.13
CA VAL A 70 6.61 2.54 -4.15
C VAL A 70 7.65 3.12 -3.19
N ASP A 71 7.53 4.41 -2.90
CA ASP A 71 8.52 5.15 -2.13
C ASP A 71 8.32 4.99 -0.62
N ARG A 72 7.07 4.92 -0.15
CA ARG A 72 6.71 4.68 1.26
C ARG A 72 5.42 3.85 1.37
N VAL A 73 5.34 3.01 2.40
CA VAL A 73 4.09 2.34 2.80
C VAL A 73 3.67 2.82 4.19
N VAL A 74 2.45 3.34 4.28
CA VAL A 74 1.84 3.79 5.55
C VAL A 74 0.60 2.96 5.83
N THR A 75 0.40 2.50 7.07
CA THR A 75 -0.82 1.79 7.47
C THR A 75 -1.55 2.50 8.62
N SER A 76 -2.87 2.36 8.68
CA SER A 76 -3.60 2.75 9.89
C SER A 76 -3.15 1.90 11.08
N GLN A 77 -2.96 2.50 12.24
CA GLN A 77 -2.52 1.77 13.43
C GLN A 77 -3.65 0.93 14.05
N ARG A 78 -4.90 1.40 13.92
CA ARG A 78 -6.09 0.70 14.44
C ARG A 78 -6.64 -0.25 13.40
N ASN A 79 -7.15 -1.39 13.86
CA ASN A 79 -7.80 -2.43 13.05
C ASN A 79 -6.94 -2.93 11.88
N SER A 80 -5.62 -2.89 12.03
CA SER A 80 -4.66 -3.38 11.04
C SER A 80 -3.81 -4.50 11.61
N CYS A 81 -3.33 -5.35 10.71
CA CYS A 81 -2.43 -6.44 11.03
C CYS A 81 -1.09 -5.89 11.57
N PRO A 82 -0.58 -6.37 12.71
CA PRO A 82 0.77 -6.04 13.13
C PRO A 82 1.82 -6.69 12.23
N LEU A 83 3.06 -6.22 12.32
CA LEU A 83 4.21 -6.87 11.67
C LEU A 83 4.50 -8.21 12.36
N THR A 84 3.99 -9.30 11.78
CA THR A 84 4.14 -10.68 12.32
C THR A 84 5.14 -11.51 11.50
N PRO A 85 5.60 -12.68 12.02
CA PRO A 85 6.40 -13.62 11.23
C PRO A 85 5.73 -14.07 9.93
N THR A 86 4.38 -14.15 9.90
CA THR A 86 3.62 -14.45 8.68
C THR A 86 3.77 -13.34 7.65
N VAL A 87 3.70 -12.07 8.06
CA VAL A 87 3.94 -10.92 7.17
C VAL A 87 5.37 -10.96 6.63
N SER A 88 6.37 -11.21 7.49
CA SER A 88 7.77 -11.32 7.08
C SER A 88 7.97 -12.41 6.02
N LYS A 89 7.42 -13.60 6.27
CA LYS A 89 7.46 -14.72 5.31
C LYS A 89 6.75 -14.39 4.00
N ALA A 90 5.54 -13.85 4.05
CA ALA A 90 4.76 -13.48 2.85
C ALA A 90 5.43 -12.37 2.04
N SER A 91 6.06 -11.39 2.71
CA SER A 91 6.84 -10.33 2.08
C SER A 91 8.17 -10.81 1.47
N SER A 92 8.61 -12.02 1.84
CA SER A 92 9.88 -12.63 1.40
C SER A 92 11.10 -11.76 1.71
N GLY A 93 11.15 -11.24 2.94
CA GLY A 93 12.28 -10.49 3.47
C GLY A 93 12.26 -8.99 3.18
N VAL A 94 11.24 -8.47 2.48
CA VAL A 94 11.12 -7.03 2.18
C VAL A 94 11.06 -6.19 3.46
N MET A 95 10.44 -6.70 4.53
CA MET A 95 10.38 -5.98 5.81
C MET A 95 11.75 -5.70 6.46
N GLU A 96 12.83 -6.36 6.03
CA GLU A 96 14.19 -6.12 6.56
C GLU A 96 14.86 -4.92 5.90
N VAL A 97 14.38 -4.48 4.73
CA VAL A 97 15.03 -3.45 3.89
C VAL A 97 14.09 -2.31 3.51
N PHE A 98 12.80 -2.46 3.80
CA PHE A 98 11.77 -1.51 3.44
C PHE A 98 10.90 -1.18 4.65
N ASP A 99 11.07 0.05 5.13
CA ASP A 99 10.36 0.54 6.30
C ASP A 99 8.86 0.64 6.04
N VAL A 100 8.09 0.25 7.05
CA VAL A 100 6.63 0.39 7.07
C VAL A 100 6.27 1.36 8.18
N TYR A 101 5.47 2.36 7.84
CA TYR A 101 5.09 3.42 8.75
C TYR A 101 3.65 3.23 9.22
N SER A 102 3.31 3.73 10.40
CA SER A 102 1.93 3.70 10.90
C SER A 102 1.46 5.06 11.40
N THR A 103 0.18 5.35 11.19
CA THR A 103 -0.49 6.55 11.72
C THR A 103 -1.76 6.19 12.49
N ASP A 104 -2.03 6.89 13.58
CA ASP A 104 -3.27 6.76 14.36
C ASP A 104 -4.41 7.65 13.83
N ASP A 105 -4.08 8.69 13.05
CA ASP A 105 -5.03 9.57 12.38
C ASP A 105 -4.75 9.65 10.87
N LEU A 106 -5.23 8.62 10.17
CA LEU A 106 -5.11 8.53 8.72
C LEU A 106 -5.76 9.72 7.99
N ARG A 107 -6.88 10.23 8.51
CA ARG A 107 -7.65 11.29 7.85
C ARG A 107 -6.90 12.61 7.89
N SER A 108 -6.34 12.97 9.04
CA SER A 108 -5.52 14.17 9.17
C SER A 108 -4.28 14.10 8.29
N PHE A 109 -3.66 12.91 8.21
CA PHE A 109 -2.53 12.68 7.31
C PHE A 109 -2.90 12.91 5.83
N LEU A 110 -3.99 12.29 5.34
CA LEU A 110 -4.43 12.45 3.94
C LEU A 110 -4.79 13.91 3.61
N LYS A 111 -5.47 14.61 4.53
CA LYS A 111 -5.77 16.05 4.38
C LYS A 111 -4.52 16.90 4.29
N ALA A 112 -3.53 16.65 5.15
CA ALA A 112 -2.26 17.37 5.14
C ALA A 112 -1.54 17.19 3.81
N LYS A 113 -1.42 15.94 3.33
CA LYS A 113 -0.77 15.64 2.05
C LYS A 113 -1.49 16.25 0.85
N SER A 114 -2.82 16.20 0.83
CA SER A 114 -3.63 16.88 -0.19
C SER A 114 -3.35 18.40 -0.19
N ALA A 115 -3.28 19.03 0.99
CA ALA A 115 -2.94 20.45 1.10
C ALA A 115 -1.49 20.78 0.68
N GLU A 116 -0.56 19.83 0.80
CA GLU A 116 0.81 19.91 0.28
C GLU A 116 0.90 19.68 -1.24
N GLY A 117 -0.23 19.41 -1.91
CA GLY A 117 -0.30 19.23 -3.35
C GLY A 117 -0.18 17.78 -3.82
N TRP A 118 -0.25 16.81 -2.92
CA TRP A 118 -0.33 15.40 -3.29
C TRP A 118 -1.71 15.04 -3.84
N GLU A 119 -1.72 14.18 -4.86
CA GLU A 119 -2.94 13.59 -5.37
C GLU A 119 -3.27 12.33 -4.58
N VAL A 120 -4.30 12.40 -3.75
CA VAL A 120 -4.86 11.25 -3.03
C VAL A 120 -5.87 10.53 -3.93
N VAL A 121 -5.61 9.27 -4.25
CA VAL A 121 -6.51 8.39 -5.00
C VAL A 121 -6.86 7.15 -4.18
N GLY A 122 -8.15 6.84 -4.11
CA GLY A 122 -8.64 5.63 -3.46
C GLY A 122 -8.85 4.50 -4.46
N THR A 123 -9.13 3.30 -3.97
CA THR A 123 -9.46 2.15 -4.83
C THR A 123 -10.83 1.61 -4.50
N VAL A 124 -11.58 1.21 -5.52
CA VAL A 124 -12.91 0.61 -5.35
C VAL A 124 -13.09 -0.62 -6.24
N SER A 125 -13.79 -1.61 -5.71
CA SER A 125 -14.21 -2.82 -6.43
C SER A 125 -15.50 -2.58 -7.24
N LYS A 126 -16.47 -1.88 -6.64
CA LYS A 126 -17.77 -1.54 -7.21
C LYS A 126 -17.92 -0.03 -7.37
N PRO A 127 -17.78 0.52 -8.57
CA PRO A 127 -17.95 1.96 -8.82
C PRO A 127 -19.28 2.53 -8.31
N GLU A 128 -20.34 1.73 -8.27
CA GLU A 128 -21.67 2.09 -7.78
C GLU A 128 -21.75 2.35 -6.27
N ASP A 129 -20.78 1.87 -5.49
CA ASP A 129 -20.74 2.06 -4.03
C ASP A 129 -20.09 3.39 -3.62
N VAL A 130 -19.57 4.17 -4.59
CA VAL A 130 -18.94 5.46 -4.36
C VAL A 130 -19.93 6.58 -4.63
N GLU A 131 -20.16 7.41 -3.61
CA GLU A 131 -20.94 8.63 -3.74
C GLU A 131 -20.01 9.85 -3.78
N ASP A 132 -20.37 10.84 -4.61
CA ASP A 132 -19.75 12.18 -4.68
C ASP A 132 -18.23 12.24 -5.01
N VAL A 133 -17.60 11.11 -5.33
CA VAL A 133 -16.19 11.05 -5.77
C VAL A 133 -16.11 10.41 -7.15
N PRO A 134 -15.40 11.02 -8.12
CA PRO A 134 -15.30 10.48 -9.47
C PRO A 134 -14.56 9.14 -9.47
N VAL A 135 -15.16 8.13 -10.12
CA VAL A 135 -14.54 6.82 -10.34
C VAL A 135 -14.03 6.73 -11.77
N ILE A 136 -12.76 6.35 -11.92
CA ILE A 136 -12.14 6.16 -13.24
C ILE A 136 -11.42 4.81 -13.32
N SER A 137 -11.18 4.36 -14.55
CA SER A 137 -10.36 3.18 -14.80
C SER A 137 -8.91 3.44 -14.41
N CYS A 138 -8.25 2.49 -13.75
CA CYS A 138 -6.83 2.58 -13.43
C CYS A 138 -5.90 2.66 -14.66
N LEU A 139 -6.42 2.34 -15.85
CA LEU A 139 -5.71 2.48 -17.12
C LEU A 139 -5.75 3.91 -17.67
N GLU A 140 -6.75 4.70 -17.25
CA GLU A 140 -6.96 6.08 -17.68
C GLU A 140 -6.33 7.08 -16.71
N PHE A 141 -6.01 6.64 -15.49
CA PHE A 141 -5.34 7.47 -14.50
C PHE A 141 -3.97 7.90 -15.01
N GLN A 142 -3.75 9.21 -14.97
CA GLN A 142 -2.51 9.89 -15.32
C GLN A 142 -2.16 10.80 -14.15
N TRP A 143 -0.87 10.90 -13.83
CA TRP A 143 -0.42 11.64 -12.66
C TRP A 143 0.86 12.42 -12.98
N ASN A 144 0.91 13.66 -12.52
CA ASN A 144 2.04 14.59 -12.71
C ASN A 144 2.52 15.22 -11.40
N LYS A 145 1.92 14.83 -10.27
CA LYS A 145 2.26 15.25 -8.91
C LYS A 145 2.54 14.02 -8.06
N PRO A 146 3.18 14.16 -6.89
CA PRO A 146 3.24 13.07 -5.91
C PRO A 146 1.86 12.48 -5.64
N VAL A 147 1.75 11.14 -5.62
CA VAL A 147 0.47 10.43 -5.49
C VAL A 147 0.45 9.55 -4.24
N ILE A 148 -0.67 9.56 -3.54
CA ILE A 148 -1.02 8.61 -2.50
C ILE A 148 -2.09 7.68 -3.04
N ILE A 149 -1.81 6.37 -3.05
CA ILE A 149 -2.79 5.34 -3.40
C ILE A 149 -3.30 4.72 -2.10
N VAL A 150 -4.59 4.85 -1.84
CA VAL A 150 -5.23 4.34 -0.62
C VAL A 150 -5.96 3.03 -0.93
N ILE A 151 -5.55 1.96 -0.26
CA ILE A 151 -6.12 0.62 -0.34
C ILE A 151 -6.93 0.35 0.92
N GLY A 152 -8.19 -0.07 0.75
CA GLY A 152 -9.09 -0.38 1.85
C GLY A 152 -9.02 -1.82 2.32
N SER A 153 -9.81 -2.10 3.35
CA SER A 153 -9.93 -3.43 3.95
C SER A 153 -10.46 -4.46 2.95
N GLU A 154 -10.15 -5.73 3.19
CA GLU A 154 -10.52 -6.84 2.31
C GLU A 154 -12.03 -7.03 2.12
N GLY A 155 -12.83 -6.60 3.10
CA GLY A 155 -14.28 -6.77 3.11
C GLY A 155 -15.01 -5.51 2.71
N ASP A 156 -14.86 -4.46 3.53
CA ASP A 156 -15.65 -3.23 3.41
C ASP A 156 -15.03 -2.21 2.47
N GLY A 157 -13.81 -2.45 1.97
CA GLY A 157 -13.06 -1.48 1.19
C GLY A 157 -12.64 -0.27 2.03
N LEU A 158 -12.66 0.92 1.42
CA LEU A 158 -12.34 2.17 2.10
C LEU A 158 -13.55 2.66 2.90
N SER A 159 -13.29 3.20 4.09
CA SER A 159 -14.32 3.90 4.86
C SER A 159 -14.87 5.10 4.09
N LEU A 160 -16.16 5.42 4.29
CA LEU A 160 -16.79 6.57 3.63
C LEU A 160 -16.00 7.87 3.90
N GLU A 161 -15.49 8.06 5.12
CA GLU A 161 -14.71 9.25 5.44
C GLU A 161 -13.39 9.31 4.66
N THR A 162 -12.75 8.17 4.40
CA THR A 162 -11.53 8.11 3.59
C THR A 162 -11.83 8.26 2.10
N GLN A 163 -12.95 7.71 1.61
CA GLN A 163 -13.40 7.91 0.23
C GLN A 163 -13.59 9.40 -0.07
N LEU A 164 -14.25 10.15 0.81
CA LEU A 164 -14.50 11.59 0.65
C LEU A 164 -13.22 12.46 0.69
N LEU A 165 -12.08 11.91 1.11
CA LEU A 165 -10.77 12.58 1.05
C LEU A 165 -9.99 12.27 -0.24
N CYS A 166 -10.45 11.30 -1.01
CA CYS A 166 -9.86 10.96 -2.29
C CYS A 166 -10.31 11.97 -3.35
N HIS A 167 -9.38 12.43 -4.18
CA HIS A 167 -9.71 13.27 -5.33
C HIS A 167 -10.42 12.44 -6.42
N GLN A 168 -10.04 11.17 -6.53
CA GLN A 168 -10.60 10.20 -7.48
C GLN A 168 -10.53 8.78 -6.88
N MET A 169 -11.39 7.90 -7.37
CA MET A 169 -11.38 6.48 -7.07
C MET A 169 -10.94 5.70 -8.30
N LEU A 170 -10.02 4.76 -8.14
CA LEU A 170 -9.52 3.90 -9.19
C LEU A 170 -10.22 2.54 -9.12
N ALA A 171 -10.77 2.12 -10.26
CA ALA A 171 -11.34 0.80 -10.45
C ALA A 171 -10.52 -0.01 -11.46
N ILE A 172 -10.42 -1.32 -11.22
CA ILE A 172 -9.92 -2.27 -12.23
C ILE A 172 -11.14 -2.82 -12.97
N PRO A 173 -11.32 -2.51 -14.27
CA PRO A 173 -12.49 -3.00 -15.01
C PRO A 173 -12.40 -4.53 -15.18
N PRO A 174 -13.50 -5.27 -14.96
CA PRO A 174 -13.51 -6.71 -15.18
C PRO A 174 -13.49 -7.01 -16.69
N GLY A 175 -12.70 -8.02 -17.08
CA GLY A 175 -12.63 -8.46 -18.48
C GLY A 175 -13.86 -9.27 -18.96
N ARG A 176 -14.90 -9.41 -18.13
CA ARG A 176 -16.15 -10.12 -18.42
C ARG A 176 -17.25 -9.67 -17.46
N ALA A 177 -18.50 -10.00 -17.78
CA ALA A 177 -19.58 -9.93 -16.80
C ALA A 177 -19.27 -10.86 -15.61
N LEU A 178 -19.32 -10.30 -14.40
CA LEU A 178 -19.03 -11.02 -13.18
C LEU A 178 -20.22 -11.87 -12.74
N HIS A 179 -19.93 -12.99 -12.08
CA HIS A 179 -20.96 -13.76 -11.38
C HIS A 179 -21.38 -12.97 -10.12
N PRO A 180 -22.67 -12.92 -9.74
CA PRO A 180 -23.12 -12.14 -8.56
C PRO A 180 -22.42 -12.48 -7.24
N GLY A 181 -21.82 -13.68 -7.13
CA GLY A 181 -21.05 -14.10 -5.95
C GLY A 181 -19.54 -13.83 -6.02
N ILE A 182 -19.03 -13.19 -7.09
CA ILE A 182 -17.62 -12.85 -7.25
C ILE A 182 -17.55 -11.36 -7.60
N GLU A 183 -17.32 -10.55 -6.59
CA GLU A 183 -17.49 -9.11 -6.71
C GLU A 183 -16.17 -8.35 -6.83
N SER A 184 -15.05 -8.97 -6.43
CA SER A 184 -13.75 -8.30 -6.37
C SER A 184 -12.58 -9.26 -6.54
N LEU A 185 -11.41 -8.67 -6.79
CA LEU A 185 -10.12 -9.35 -6.68
C LEU A 185 -9.66 -9.35 -5.22
N ASN A 186 -8.76 -10.27 -4.88
CA ASN A 186 -8.01 -10.17 -3.63
C ASN A 186 -7.23 -8.83 -3.58
N VAL A 187 -7.20 -8.18 -2.41
CA VAL A 187 -6.62 -6.85 -2.20
C VAL A 187 -5.15 -6.75 -2.66
N SER A 188 -4.34 -7.79 -2.41
CA SER A 188 -2.93 -7.80 -2.80
C SER A 188 -2.75 -7.92 -4.32
N VAL A 189 -3.62 -8.68 -4.97
CA VAL A 189 -3.64 -8.83 -6.44
C VAL A 189 -4.09 -7.53 -7.11
N ALA A 190 -5.19 -6.94 -6.63
CA ALA A 190 -5.69 -5.67 -7.12
C ALA A 190 -4.62 -4.57 -7.00
N THR A 191 -3.99 -4.47 -5.82
CA THR A 191 -2.92 -3.50 -5.59
C THR A 191 -1.73 -3.73 -6.51
N GLY A 192 -1.31 -4.98 -6.74
CA GLY A 192 -0.24 -5.29 -7.70
C GLY A 192 -0.54 -4.82 -9.13
N ILE A 193 -1.78 -4.99 -9.60
CA ILE A 193 -2.24 -4.51 -10.91
C ILE A 193 -2.21 -2.99 -10.97
N LEU A 194 -2.76 -2.32 -9.94
CA LEU A 194 -2.80 -0.86 -9.85
C LEU A 194 -1.40 -0.26 -9.83
N LEU A 195 -0.55 -0.76 -8.94
CA LEU A 195 0.83 -0.30 -8.84
C LEU A 195 1.58 -0.53 -10.14
N HIS A 196 1.38 -1.66 -10.83
CA HIS A 196 2.04 -1.87 -12.11
C HIS A 196 1.61 -0.84 -13.16
N SER A 197 0.30 -0.56 -13.26
CA SER A 197 -0.23 0.48 -14.16
C SER A 197 0.38 1.86 -13.84
N ILE A 198 0.33 2.27 -12.58
CA ILE A 198 0.71 3.63 -12.15
C ILE A 198 2.23 3.82 -12.18
N CYS A 199 2.99 2.87 -11.60
CA CYS A 199 4.45 2.96 -11.55
C CYS A 199 5.08 2.86 -12.95
N SER A 200 4.43 2.21 -13.92
CA SER A 200 4.91 2.16 -15.31
C SER A 200 4.93 3.53 -16.00
N GLN A 201 4.16 4.49 -15.49
CA GLN A 201 4.08 5.86 -15.99
C GLN A 201 5.15 6.78 -15.37
N LYS A 202 5.94 6.31 -14.37
CA LYS A 202 7.03 7.10 -13.80
C LYS A 202 7.97 7.55 -14.90
N LEU A 203 8.22 8.86 -14.98
CA LEU A 203 9.22 9.43 -15.86
C LEU A 203 10.57 8.77 -15.57
N ARG A 204 11.15 8.15 -16.60
CA ARG A 204 12.48 7.55 -16.47
C ARG A 204 13.51 8.67 -16.51
N HIS A 205 14.54 8.58 -15.67
CA HIS A 205 15.68 9.48 -15.76
C HIS A 205 16.28 9.39 -17.18
N GLY A 206 16.01 10.39 -18.02
CA GLY A 206 16.48 10.45 -19.41
C GLY A 206 15.49 11.02 -20.44
N ASP A 207 14.22 11.23 -20.08
CA ASP A 207 13.24 11.92 -20.94
C ASP A 207 13.16 13.44 -20.67
#